data_AF-A0A8T5RN34-F1
#
_entry.id   AF-A0A8T5RN34-F1
#
_cell.length_a   1.000
_cell.length_b   1.000
_cell.length_c   1.000
_cell.angle_alpha   90.00
_cell.angle_beta   90.00
_cell.angle_gamma   90.00
#
_symmetry.space_group_name_H-M   'P 1'
#
loop_
_entity.id
_entity.type
_entity.pdbx_description
1 polymer ?
#
loop_
_entity_poly.entity_id
_entity_poly.type
_entity_poly.pdbx_seq_one_letter_code
_entity_poly.pdbx_strand_id
1 'polypeptide(L)'
;MGAPKNMLRGFIFMAIYTVLTIVIPFLTFTYIRELTVSGLPIEITQESYEAISFWVISFGLLISGCAFFTYSSPKQSIRKGVLALIQVLLNCLYLWSYKFSGATDIRMGITGYGHVILILQQMVLVYMGIYFLTIIIKIYDLVDFTVNREKIREKRWNK
;
A
#
# COMPACT_ATOMS: atom_id res chain seq x y z
N MET A 1 19.75 19.62 -6.37
CA MET A 1 18.29 19.81 -6.58
C MET A 1 17.79 20.69 -5.45
N GLY A 2 17.20 21.85 -5.77
CA GLY A 2 16.69 22.77 -4.75
C GLY A 2 15.56 22.18 -3.91
N ALA A 3 15.39 22.71 -2.69
CA ALA A 3 14.30 22.37 -1.77
C ALA A 3 12.89 22.38 -2.42
N PRO A 4 12.48 23.39 -3.20
CA PRO A 4 11.13 23.42 -3.78
C PRO A 4 10.89 22.28 -4.79
N LYS A 5 11.91 21.90 -5.57
CA LYS A 5 11.81 20.80 -6.53
C LYS A 5 11.58 19.46 -5.84
N ASN A 6 12.20 19.25 -4.68
CA ASN A 6 12.01 18.02 -3.90
C ASN A 6 10.62 17.99 -3.26
N MET A 7 10.12 19.13 -2.77
CA MET A 7 8.75 19.22 -2.20
C MET A 7 7.69 18.94 -3.26
N LEU A 8 7.81 19.54 -4.46
CA LEU A 8 6.89 19.27 -5.57
C LEU A 8 6.89 17.79 -5.95
N ARG A 9 8.08 17.17 -6.02
CA ARG A 9 8.19 15.72 -6.25
C ARG A 9 7.48 14.92 -5.16
N GLY A 10 7.69 15.26 -3.89
CA GLY A 10 7.00 14.62 -2.76
C GLY A 10 5.48 14.68 -2.92
N PHE A 11 4.94 15.84 -3.29
CA PHE A 11 3.50 16.05 -3.48
C PHE A 11 2.94 15.20 -4.64
N ILE A 12 3.64 15.16 -5.78
CA ILE A 12 3.23 14.32 -6.93
C ILE A 12 3.14 12.86 -6.52
N PHE A 13 4.16 12.33 -5.82
CA PHE A 13 4.13 10.94 -5.38
C PHE A 13 3.06 10.69 -4.31
N MET A 14 2.83 11.62 -3.39
CA MET A 14 1.72 11.53 -2.44
C MET A 14 0.39 11.37 -3.16
N ALA A 15 0.11 12.22 -4.16
CA ALA A 15 -1.12 12.15 -4.95
C ALA A 15 -1.26 10.82 -5.69
N ILE A 16 -0.18 10.32 -6.32
CA ILE A 16 -0.17 9.01 -6.98
C ILE A 16 -0.52 7.90 -5.98
N TYR A 17 0.12 7.89 -4.80
CA TYR A 17 -0.18 6.89 -3.78
C TYR A 17 -1.61 7.01 -3.26
N THR A 18 -2.14 8.22 -3.03
CA THR A 18 -3.54 8.43 -2.66
C THR A 18 -4.50 7.84 -3.68
N VAL A 19 -4.24 8.03 -4.97
CA VAL A 19 -5.06 7.41 -6.02
C VAL A 19 -4.97 5.88 -5.97
N LEU A 20 -3.76 5.33 -5.87
CA LEU A 20 -3.54 3.88 -5.93
C LEU A 20 -3.98 3.13 -4.66
N THR A 21 -3.85 3.73 -3.47
CA THR A 21 -4.11 3.05 -2.18
C THR A 21 -5.43 3.43 -1.53
N ILE A 22 -6.07 4.52 -1.96
CA ILE A 22 -7.37 4.94 -1.45
C ILE A 22 -8.41 4.91 -2.56
N VAL A 23 -8.25 5.76 -3.59
CA VAL A 23 -9.31 6.01 -4.57
C VAL A 23 -9.67 4.75 -5.35
N ILE A 24 -8.68 4.07 -5.94
CA ILE A 24 -8.94 2.85 -6.73
C ILE A 24 -9.55 1.74 -5.87
N PRO A 25 -8.98 1.35 -4.71
CA PRO A 25 -9.57 0.33 -3.86
C PRO A 25 -10.98 0.68 -3.37
N PHE A 26 -11.21 1.93 -2.93
CA PHE A 26 -12.52 2.38 -2.47
C PHE A 26 -13.59 2.27 -3.56
N LEU A 27 -13.29 2.75 -4.77
CA LEU A 27 -14.19 2.61 -5.92
C LEU A 27 -14.42 1.15 -6.29
N THR A 28 -13.37 0.32 -6.21
CA THR A 28 -13.45 -1.12 -6.50
C THR A 28 -14.40 -1.83 -5.55
N PHE A 29 -14.27 -1.62 -4.23
CA PHE A 29 -15.16 -2.24 -3.25
C PHE A 29 -16.59 -1.72 -3.33
N THR A 30 -16.76 -0.44 -3.65
CA THR A 30 -18.09 0.15 -3.87
C THR A 30 -18.76 -0.46 -5.10
N TYR A 31 -18.03 -0.64 -6.20
CA TYR A 31 -18.54 -1.30 -7.40
C TYR A 31 -18.83 -2.78 -7.18
N ILE A 32 -17.96 -3.51 -6.48
CA ILE A 32 -18.17 -4.94 -6.16
C ILE A 32 -19.42 -5.13 -5.31
N ARG A 33 -19.70 -4.22 -4.36
CA ARG A 33 -20.90 -4.27 -3.52
C ARG A 33 -22.19 -4.25 -4.34
N GLU A 34 -22.21 -3.49 -5.44
CA GLU A 34 -23.38 -3.35 -6.30
C GLU A 34 -23.42 -4.40 -7.43
N LEU A 35 -22.39 -5.24 -7.52
CA LEU A 35 -22.19 -6.15 -8.63
C LEU A 35 -23.04 -7.42 -8.45
N THR A 36 -23.81 -7.73 -9.48
CA THR A 36 -24.51 -9.00 -9.63
C THR A 36 -23.76 -9.87 -10.64
N VAL A 37 -23.28 -11.04 -10.23
CA VAL A 37 -22.59 -11.99 -11.13
C VAL A 37 -23.60 -13.04 -11.57
N SER A 38 -23.91 -13.11 -12.87
CA SER A 38 -24.85 -14.09 -13.43
C SER A 38 -26.24 -14.09 -12.76
N GLY A 39 -26.73 -12.92 -12.34
CA GLY A 39 -28.02 -12.77 -11.66
C GLY A 39 -27.99 -13.07 -10.15
N LEU A 40 -26.83 -13.41 -9.59
CA LEU A 40 -26.64 -13.64 -8.17
C LEU A 40 -26.00 -12.41 -7.51
N PRO A 41 -26.62 -11.82 -6.47
CA PRO A 41 -26.03 -10.70 -5.76
C PRO A 41 -24.79 -11.17 -4.96
N ILE A 42 -23.72 -10.39 -5.02
CA ILE A 42 -22.60 -10.56 -4.10
C ILE A 42 -23.03 -10.03 -2.73
N GLU A 43 -23.03 -10.89 -1.72
CA GLU A 43 -23.43 -10.49 -0.36
C GLU A 43 -22.23 -9.96 0.42
N ILE A 44 -21.90 -8.69 0.23
CA ILE A 44 -21.03 -7.96 1.17
C ILE A 44 -21.91 -7.34 2.25
N THR A 45 -21.74 -7.77 3.50
CA THR A 45 -22.43 -7.16 4.63
C THR A 45 -22.00 -5.70 4.81
N GLN A 46 -22.92 -4.85 5.26
CA GLN A 46 -22.63 -3.43 5.53
C GLN A 46 -21.46 -3.27 6.51
N GLU A 47 -21.40 -4.12 7.55
CA GLU A 47 -20.31 -4.13 8.54
C GLU A 47 -18.95 -4.44 7.91
N SER A 48 -18.87 -5.44 7.02
CA SER A 48 -17.63 -5.76 6.31
C SER A 48 -17.21 -4.64 5.36
N TYR A 49 -18.17 -4.00 4.67
CA TYR A 49 -17.88 -2.86 3.79
C TYR A 49 -17.32 -1.66 4.57
N GLU A 50 -17.90 -1.34 5.73
CA GLU A 50 -17.42 -0.27 6.60
C GLU A 50 -16.03 -0.56 7.16
N ALA A 51 -15.79 -1.80 7.61
CA ALA A 51 -14.48 -2.24 8.08
C ALA A 51 -13.43 -2.12 6.96
N ILE A 52 -13.72 -2.63 5.75
CA ILE A 52 -12.83 -2.51 4.58
C ILE A 52 -12.52 -1.05 4.29
N SER A 53 -13.54 -0.21 4.20
CA SER A 53 -13.39 1.21 3.89
C SER A 53 -12.53 1.94 4.92
N PHE A 54 -12.75 1.65 6.21
CA PHE A 54 -11.95 2.21 7.30
C PHE A 54 -10.47 1.87 7.16
N TRP A 55 -10.14 0.60 6.92
CA TRP A 55 -8.75 0.16 6.77
C TRP A 55 -8.11 0.72 5.50
N VAL A 56 -8.83 0.75 4.39
CA VAL A 56 -8.38 1.32 3.11
C VAL A 56 -7.99 2.78 3.28
N ILE A 57 -8.86 3.59 3.91
CA ILE A 57 -8.62 5.02 4.11
C ILE A 57 -7.48 5.24 5.12
N SER A 58 -7.52 4.58 6.28
CA SER A 58 -6.58 4.82 7.38
C SER A 58 -5.14 4.51 6.98
N PHE A 59 -4.90 3.32 6.44
CA PHE A 59 -3.57 2.93 5.98
C PHE A 59 -3.20 3.62 4.66
N GLY A 60 -4.15 3.88 3.79
CA GLY A 60 -3.91 4.62 2.55
C GLY A 60 -3.39 6.04 2.82
N LEU A 61 -3.90 6.72 3.84
CA LEU A 61 -3.41 8.03 4.29
C LEU A 61 -1.99 7.94 4.87
N LEU A 62 -1.73 6.94 5.71
CA LEU A 62 -0.39 6.71 6.26
C LEU A 62 0.65 6.42 5.17
N ILE A 63 0.31 5.58 4.19
CA ILE A 63 1.18 5.26 3.06
C ILE A 63 1.41 6.50 2.19
N SER A 64 0.36 7.29 1.91
CA SER A 64 0.46 8.53 1.13
C SER A 64 1.36 9.56 1.82
N GLY A 65 1.19 9.75 3.13
CA GLY A 65 2.04 10.62 3.94
C GLY A 65 3.50 10.16 3.95
N CYS A 66 3.74 8.86 4.13
CA CYS A 66 5.10 8.32 4.04
C CYS A 66 5.70 8.51 2.64
N ALA A 67 4.91 8.35 1.58
CA ALA A 67 5.37 8.61 0.22
C ALA A 67 5.83 10.07 0.05
N PHE A 68 5.07 11.05 0.56
CA PHE A 68 5.49 12.45 0.54
C PHE A 68 6.89 12.64 1.15
N PHE A 69 7.11 12.13 2.36
CA PHE A 69 8.39 12.29 3.06
C PHE A 69 9.53 11.50 2.39
N THR A 70 9.25 10.32 1.84
CA THR A 70 10.24 9.51 1.12
C THR A 70 10.72 10.22 -0.15
N TYR A 71 9.78 10.74 -0.96
CA TYR A 71 10.10 11.33 -2.26
C TYR A 71 10.54 12.80 -2.20
N SER A 72 10.24 13.50 -1.10
CA SER A 72 10.81 14.82 -0.79
C SER A 72 12.23 14.77 -0.20
N SER A 73 12.68 13.59 0.24
CA SER A 73 14.03 13.42 0.80
C SER A 73 15.13 13.33 -0.29
N PRO A 74 16.37 13.77 0.01
CA PRO A 74 17.51 13.62 -0.92
C PRO A 74 17.74 12.17 -1.34
N LYS A 75 18.15 11.95 -2.61
CA LYS A 75 18.19 10.63 -3.26
C LYS A 75 18.92 9.53 -2.47
N GLN A 76 20.02 9.86 -1.79
CA GLN A 76 20.86 8.93 -1.01
C GLN A 76 20.96 9.41 0.45
N SER A 77 19.86 9.49 1.17
CA SER A 77 19.87 9.91 2.57
C SER A 77 19.33 8.80 3.47
N ILE A 78 19.89 8.70 4.67
CA ILE A 78 19.43 7.77 5.71
C ILE A 78 17.94 7.99 5.98
N ARG A 79 17.49 9.26 6.07
CA ARG A 79 16.06 9.62 6.21
C ARG A 79 15.19 8.97 5.13
N LYS A 80 15.62 9.02 3.87
CA LYS A 80 14.90 8.39 2.76
C LYS A 80 14.86 6.87 2.91
N GLY A 81 15.97 6.25 3.32
CA GLY A 81 16.04 4.80 3.59
C GLY A 81 15.05 4.38 4.68
N VAL A 82 15.05 5.08 5.81
CA VAL A 82 14.14 4.80 6.94
C VAL A 82 12.68 4.97 6.54
N LEU A 83 12.33 6.07 5.86
CA LEU A 83 10.96 6.31 5.42
C LEU A 83 10.49 5.31 4.36
N ALA A 84 11.37 4.90 3.45
CA ALA A 84 11.06 3.86 2.47
C ALA A 84 10.81 2.51 3.16
N LEU A 85 11.59 2.16 4.20
CA LEU A 85 11.37 0.95 4.98
C LEU A 85 10.03 1.01 5.73
N ILE A 86 9.74 2.11 6.42
CA ILE A 86 8.44 2.33 7.10
C ILE A 86 7.29 2.21 6.10
N GLN A 87 7.43 2.82 4.92
CA GLN A 87 6.40 2.76 3.88
C GLN A 87 6.15 1.31 3.43
N VAL A 88 7.19 0.49 3.26
CA VAL A 88 7.03 -0.93 2.91
C VAL A 88 6.32 -1.68 4.03
N LEU A 89 6.68 -1.46 5.30
CA LEU A 89 5.99 -2.07 6.45
C LEU A 89 4.51 -1.68 6.50
N LEU A 90 4.19 -0.42 6.22
CA LEU A 90 2.79 0.03 6.13
C LEU A 90 2.04 -0.63 4.99
N ASN A 91 2.68 -0.89 3.84
CA ASN A 91 2.05 -1.65 2.75
C ASN A 91 1.79 -3.12 3.15
N CYS A 92 2.68 -3.75 3.93
CA CYS A 92 2.43 -5.07 4.50
C CYS A 92 1.21 -5.05 5.43
N LEU A 93 1.15 -4.08 6.35
CA LEU A 93 0.03 -3.94 7.28
C LEU A 93 -1.28 -3.63 6.54
N TYR A 94 -1.22 -2.82 5.48
CA TYR A 94 -2.35 -2.55 4.60
C TYR A 94 -2.89 -3.84 3.97
N LEU A 95 -2.04 -4.67 3.38
CA LEU A 95 -2.47 -5.97 2.85
C LEU A 95 -3.00 -6.90 3.93
N TRP A 96 -2.38 -6.88 5.10
CA TRP A 96 -2.80 -7.70 6.22
C TRP A 96 -4.17 -7.28 6.76
N SER A 97 -4.50 -5.98 6.70
CA SER A 97 -5.81 -5.46 7.11
C SER A 97 -6.97 -6.05 6.30
N TYR A 98 -6.75 -6.43 5.04
CA TYR A 98 -7.77 -7.13 4.22
C TYR A 98 -8.16 -8.49 4.78
N LYS A 99 -7.26 -9.16 5.51
CA LYS A 99 -7.59 -10.41 6.21
C LYS A 99 -8.52 -10.16 7.39
N PHE A 100 -8.32 -9.07 8.13
CA PHE A 100 -9.14 -8.73 9.30
C PHE A 100 -10.48 -8.09 8.93
N SER A 101 -10.56 -7.46 7.75
CA SER A 101 -11.78 -6.82 7.26
C SER A 101 -12.77 -7.80 6.61
N GLY A 102 -12.45 -9.10 6.54
CA GLY A 102 -13.27 -10.10 5.85
C GLY A 102 -13.28 -9.99 4.32
N ALA A 103 -12.43 -9.13 3.74
CA ALA A 103 -12.36 -8.93 2.29
C ALA A 103 -11.79 -10.13 1.52
N THR A 104 -11.16 -11.07 2.23
CA THR A 104 -10.59 -12.27 1.60
C THR A 104 -11.62 -13.32 1.25
N ASP A 105 -12.83 -13.24 1.82
CA ASP A 105 -13.83 -14.29 1.72
C ASP A 105 -15.08 -13.72 1.03
N ILE A 106 -15.11 -13.79 -0.30
CA ILE A 106 -16.25 -13.29 -1.07
C ILE A 106 -17.32 -14.39 -1.10
N ARG A 107 -18.48 -14.11 -0.51
CA ARG A 107 -19.63 -15.01 -0.51
C ARG A 107 -20.59 -14.65 -1.64
N MET A 108 -20.83 -15.61 -2.53
CA MET A 108 -21.82 -15.52 -3.60
C MET A 108 -22.98 -16.45 -3.25
N GLY A 109 -24.17 -15.92 -3.04
CA GLY A 109 -25.37 -16.74 -2.82
C GLY A 109 -25.86 -17.33 -4.13
N ILE A 110 -26.13 -18.63 -4.20
CA ILE A 110 -26.84 -19.29 -5.30
C ILE A 110 -28.27 -19.57 -4.83
N THR A 111 -29.25 -18.95 -5.48
CA THR A 111 -30.66 -19.14 -5.17
C THR A 111 -31.03 -20.62 -5.25
N GLY A 112 -31.36 -21.25 -4.12
CA GLY A 112 -31.78 -22.65 -4.03
C GLY A 112 -30.66 -23.70 -3.89
N TYR A 113 -29.38 -23.33 -3.93
CA TYR A 113 -28.26 -24.30 -3.91
C TYR A 113 -27.14 -24.01 -2.89
N GLY A 114 -27.24 -22.94 -2.09
CA GLY A 114 -26.28 -22.58 -1.04
C GLY A 114 -25.35 -21.43 -1.42
N HIS A 115 -24.17 -21.35 -0.80
CA HIS A 115 -23.19 -20.27 -1.05
C HIS A 115 -21.89 -20.81 -1.65
N VAL A 116 -21.32 -20.07 -2.60
CA VAL A 116 -19.94 -20.27 -3.07
C VAL A 116 -19.06 -19.25 -2.36
N ILE A 117 -17.98 -19.73 -1.72
CA ILE A 117 -17.00 -18.88 -1.04
C ILE A 117 -15.73 -18.84 -1.89
N LEU A 118 -15.39 -17.67 -2.39
CA LEU A 118 -14.13 -17.44 -3.07
C LEU A 118 -13.10 -16.91 -2.06
N ILE A 119 -12.05 -17.70 -1.81
CA ILE A 119 -11.03 -17.42 -0.80
C ILE A 119 -9.79 -16.80 -1.48
N LEU A 120 -9.62 -15.50 -1.30
CA LEU A 120 -8.50 -14.71 -1.83
C LEU A 120 -7.25 -14.76 -0.94
N GLN A 121 -7.27 -15.52 0.16
CA GLN A 121 -6.18 -15.59 1.13
C GLN A 121 -4.82 -15.96 0.49
N GLN A 122 -4.83 -16.86 -0.49
CA GLN A 122 -3.60 -17.26 -1.20
C GLN A 122 -2.99 -16.12 -2.02
N MET A 123 -3.82 -15.23 -2.59
CA MET A 123 -3.33 -14.06 -3.31
C MET A 123 -2.64 -13.08 -2.34
N VAL A 124 -3.23 -12.86 -1.16
CA VAL A 124 -2.62 -12.02 -0.11
C VAL A 124 -1.26 -12.57 0.31
N LEU A 125 -1.13 -13.88 0.49
CA LEU A 125 0.14 -14.55 0.84
C LEU A 125 1.23 -14.33 -0.21
N VAL A 126 0.89 -14.46 -1.50
CA VAL A 126 1.84 -14.19 -2.60
C VAL A 126 2.35 -12.74 -2.55
N TYR A 127 1.45 -11.77 -2.40
CA TYR A 127 1.85 -10.37 -2.28
C TYR A 127 2.71 -10.10 -1.04
N MET A 128 2.38 -10.72 0.10
CA MET A 128 3.19 -10.61 1.33
C MET A 128 4.62 -11.15 1.12
N GLY A 129 4.79 -12.22 0.34
CA GLY A 129 6.11 -12.72 -0.05
C GLY A 129 6.92 -11.72 -0.89
N ILE A 130 6.28 -11.04 -1.83
CA ILE A 130 6.92 -9.98 -2.63
C ILE A 130 7.35 -8.80 -1.74
N TYR A 131 6.49 -8.41 -0.80
CA TYR A 131 6.82 -7.35 0.15
C TYR A 131 7.97 -7.74 1.08
N PHE A 132 8.07 -9.00 1.51
CA PHE A 132 9.21 -9.48 2.29
C PHE A 132 10.55 -9.31 1.53
N LEU A 133 10.59 -9.68 0.26
CA LEU A 133 11.78 -9.43 -0.58
C LEU A 133 12.10 -7.93 -0.68
N THR A 134 11.07 -7.09 -0.79
CA THR A 134 11.22 -5.64 -0.82
C THR A 134 11.79 -5.10 0.49
N ILE A 135 11.40 -5.65 1.64
CA ILE A 135 11.98 -5.29 2.95
C ILE A 135 13.49 -5.57 2.96
N ILE A 136 13.92 -6.74 2.50
CA ILE A 136 15.34 -7.11 2.43
C ILE A 136 16.13 -6.08 1.60
N ILE A 137 15.60 -5.72 0.42
CA ILE A 137 16.21 -4.70 -0.44
C ILE A 137 16.31 -3.35 0.29
N LYS A 138 15.27 -2.93 1.02
CA LYS A 138 15.30 -1.65 1.77
C LYS A 138 16.23 -1.66 2.96
N ILE A 139 16.39 -2.78 3.63
CA ILE A 139 17.41 -2.94 4.68
C ILE A 139 18.81 -2.83 4.05
N TYR A 140 19.05 -3.48 2.92
CA TYR A 140 20.31 -3.36 2.19
C TYR A 140 20.61 -1.91 1.79
N ASP A 141 19.64 -1.21 1.17
CA ASP A 141 19.75 0.21 0.82
C ASP A 141 20.13 1.08 2.04
N LEU A 142 19.51 0.80 3.21
CA LEU A 142 19.76 1.53 4.44
C LEU A 142 21.18 1.30 4.97
N VAL A 143 21.66 0.05 4.92
CA VAL A 143 23.03 -0.30 5.30
C VAL A 143 24.02 0.40 4.38
N ASP A 144 23.80 0.36 3.06
CA ASP A 144 24.64 1.05 2.08
C ASP A 144 24.73 2.56 2.34
N PHE A 145 23.58 3.22 2.60
CA PHE A 145 23.55 4.64 2.92
C PHE A 145 24.25 4.99 4.23
N THR A 146 24.32 4.05 5.17
CA THR A 146 24.97 4.24 6.46
C THR A 146 26.48 4.06 6.35
N VAL A 147 26.93 2.99 5.68
CA VAL A 147 28.36 2.66 5.52
C VAL A 147 29.05 3.62 4.55
N ASN A 148 28.44 3.93 3.41
CA ASN A 148 29.05 4.78 2.37
C ASN A 148 28.74 6.28 2.55
N ARG A 149 28.33 6.70 3.74
CA ARG A 149 27.84 8.05 4.04
C ARG A 149 28.80 9.16 3.63
N GLU A 150 30.10 8.97 3.85
CA GLU A 150 31.14 9.97 3.57
C GLU A 150 31.36 10.14 2.06
N LYS A 151 31.59 9.04 1.33
CA LYS A 151 31.69 9.03 -0.14
C LYS A 151 30.44 9.62 -0.81
N ILE A 152 29.27 9.38 -0.24
CA ILE A 152 27.98 9.91 -0.72
C ILE A 152 27.86 11.43 -0.46
N ARG A 153 28.43 11.94 0.62
CA ARG A 153 28.49 13.38 0.92
C ARG A 153 29.45 14.10 -0.05
N GLU A 154 30.64 13.56 -0.25
CA GLU A 154 31.65 14.13 -1.16
C GLU A 154 31.15 14.21 -2.61
N LYS A 155 30.57 13.12 -3.13
CA LYS A 155 29.95 13.12 -4.48
C LYS A 155 28.81 14.14 -4.65
N ARG A 156 28.22 14.61 -3.55
CA ARG A 156 27.12 15.58 -3.56
C ARG A 156 27.60 17.04 -3.52
N TRP A 157 28.79 17.29 -3.00
CA TRP A 157 29.42 18.61 -3.01
C TRP A 157 30.20 18.87 -4.30
N ASN A 158 30.72 17.83 -4.95
CA ASN A 158 31.41 17.94 -6.24
C ASN A 158 30.46 18.02 -7.46
N LYS A 159 29.17 18.32 -7.25
CA LYS A 159 28.12 18.36 -8.26
C LYS A 159 27.20 19.55 -8.07
#